data_AF-A0A510XRJ3-F1
#
_entry.id   AF-A0A510XRJ3-F1
#
_cell.length_a   1.000
_cell.length_b   1.000
_cell.length_c   1.000
_cell.angle_alpha   90.00
_cell.angle_beta   90.00
_cell.angle_gamma   90.00
#
_symmetry.space_group_name_H-M   'P 1'
#
loop_
_entity.id
_entity.type
_entity.pdbx_description
1 polymer ?
#
loop_
_entity_poly.entity_id
_entity_poly.type
_entity_poly.pdbx_seq_one_letter_code
_entity_poly.pdbx_strand_id
1 'polypeptide(L)'
;MHNLKLIILMTGCVFILFGYLCFITDEKGNVNLNNYRFTGGLLLVVSGMIDGTQDLINRLRSKNSLSAIAIYLGILLFYIGFSI
;
A
#
# COMPACT_ATOMS: atom_id res chain seq x y z
N MET A 1 19.73 17.45 7.60
CA MET A 1 19.51 15.99 7.50
C MET A 1 18.26 15.53 8.24
N HIS A 2 17.97 16.04 9.45
CA HIS A 2 16.80 15.63 10.23
C HIS A 2 15.45 15.89 9.51
N ASN A 3 15.26 17.08 8.94
CA ASN A 3 14.02 17.41 8.22
C ASN A 3 13.82 16.55 6.96
N LEU A 4 14.90 16.21 6.25
CA LEU A 4 14.84 15.35 5.06
C LEU A 4 14.45 13.92 5.42
N LYS A 5 15.02 13.37 6.50
CA LYS A 5 14.65 12.08 7.07
C LYS A 5 13.15 12.03 7.44
N LEU A 6 12.67 13.07 8.12
CA LEU A 6 11.28 13.17 8.56
C LEU A 6 10.32 13.23 7.37
N ILE A 7 10.65 14.00 6.33
CA ILE A 7 9.88 14.07 5.09
C ILE A 7 9.82 12.70 4.40
N ILE A 8 10.97 12.02 4.23
CA ILE A 8 11.04 10.69 3.59
C ILE A 8 10.18 9.67 4.35
N LEU A 9 10.25 9.66 5.68
CA LEU A 9 9.45 8.76 6.51
C LEU A 9 7.96 9.06 6.40
N MET A 10 7.56 10.34 6.47
CA MET A 10 6.15 10.72 6.30
C MET A 10 5.63 10.34 4.93
N THR A 11 6.40 10.58 3.86
CA THR A 11 6.03 10.18 2.50
C THR A 11 5.89 8.66 2.41
N GLY A 12 6.82 7.89 2.98
CA GLY A 12 6.73 6.42 3.04
C GLY A 12 5.45 5.95 3.74
N CYS A 13 5.12 6.51 4.90
CA CYS A 13 3.88 6.21 5.62
C CYS A 13 2.63 6.53 4.80
N VAL A 14 2.61 7.68 4.12
CA VAL A 14 1.47 8.08 3.27
C VAL A 14 1.28 7.10 2.12
N PHE A 15 2.36 6.64 1.48
CA PHE A 15 2.29 5.64 0.41
C PHE A 15 1.76 4.28 0.90
N ILE A 16 2.24 3.81 2.06
CA ILE A 16 1.75 2.57 2.68
C ILE A 16 0.26 2.69 3.01
N LEU A 17 -0.15 3.81 3.65
CA LEU A 17 -1.54 4.05 4.01
C LEU A 17 -2.43 4.13 2.78
N PHE A 18 -1.98 4.83 1.73
CA PHE A 18 -2.70 4.92 0.47
C PHE A 18 -2.93 3.54 -0.15
N GLY A 19 -1.89 2.71 -0.27
CA GLY A 19 -2.00 1.36 -0.81
C GLY A 19 -2.92 0.47 0.05
N TYR A 20 -2.77 0.52 1.38
CA TYR A 20 -3.64 -0.19 2.32
C TYR A 20 -5.12 0.17 2.13
N LEU A 21 -5.43 1.47 2.13
CA LEU A 21 -6.80 1.96 1.96
C LEU A 21 -7.36 1.52 0.61
N CYS A 22 -6.56 1.56 -0.45
CA CYS A 22 -7.00 1.18 -1.78
C CYS A 22 -7.42 -0.31 -1.84
N PHE A 23 -6.73 -1.20 -1.13
CA PHE A 23 -7.08 -2.62 -1.06
C PHE A 23 -8.38 -2.91 -0.30
N ILE A 24 -8.68 -2.17 0.77
CA ILE A 24 -9.89 -2.41 1.59
C ILE A 24 -11.13 -1.68 1.08
N THR A 25 -10.96 -0.76 0.14
CA THR A 25 -12.03 0.03 -0.46
C THR A 25 -12.59 -0.68 -1.69
N ASP A 26 -13.89 -0.61 -1.92
CA ASP A 26 -14.55 -1.17 -3.11
C ASP A 26 -14.38 -0.27 -4.36
N GLU A 27 -15.08 -0.60 -5.46
CA GLU A 27 -15.09 0.20 -6.70
C GLU A 27 -15.81 1.55 -6.54
N LYS A 28 -16.70 1.66 -5.56
CA LYS A 28 -17.47 2.88 -5.26
C LYS A 28 -16.78 3.79 -4.24
N GLY A 29 -15.60 3.40 -3.74
CA GLY A 29 -14.89 4.17 -2.72
C GLY A 29 -15.32 3.86 -1.28
N ASN A 30 -16.12 2.81 -1.04
CA ASN A 30 -16.58 2.44 0.29
C ASN A 30 -15.69 1.37 0.93
N VAL A 31 -15.40 1.54 2.21
CA VAL A 31 -14.71 0.52 3.01
C VAL A 31 -15.74 -0.46 3.56
N ASN A 32 -15.57 -1.75 3.27
CA ASN A 32 -16.41 -2.78 3.86
C ASN A 32 -16.01 -3.01 5.33
N LEU A 33 -16.81 -2.47 6.25
CA LEU A 33 -16.56 -2.56 7.70
C LEU A 33 -16.56 -3.99 8.24
N ASN A 34 -17.23 -4.94 7.58
CA ASN A 34 -17.16 -6.35 7.98
C ASN A 34 -15.79 -6.95 7.69
N ASN A 35 -15.16 -6.52 6.59
CA ASN A 35 -13.81 -6.91 6.23
C ASN A 35 -12.73 -6.07 6.92
N TYR A 36 -13.10 -4.91 7.47
CA TYR A 36 -12.19 -4.00 8.19
C TYR A 36 -11.72 -4.56 9.54
N ARG A 37 -12.33 -5.65 10.03
CA ARG A 37 -11.82 -6.36 11.21
C ARG A 37 -10.37 -6.77 10.98
N PHE A 38 -9.50 -6.47 11.95
CA PHE A 38 -8.03 -6.48 11.82
C PHE A 38 -7.46 -7.66 11.02
N THR A 39 -7.94 -8.88 11.27
CA THR A 39 -7.54 -10.10 10.55
C THR A 39 -8.06 -10.19 9.12
N GLY A 40 -9.29 -9.73 8.84
CA GLY A 40 -9.87 -9.69 7.49
C GLY A 40 -9.23 -8.61 6.62
N GLY A 41 -8.92 -7.45 7.21
CA GLY A 41 -8.29 -6.33 6.50
C GLY A 41 -6.86 -6.67 6.09
N LEU A 42 -6.08 -7.27 7.00
CA LEU A 42 -4.73 -7.74 6.68
C LEU A 42 -4.74 -8.85 5.62
N LEU A 43 -5.68 -9.79 5.70
CA LEU A 43 -5.81 -10.85 4.70
C LEU A 43 -6.10 -10.27 3.30
N LEU A 44 -7.01 -9.29 3.21
CA LEU A 44 -7.32 -8.60 1.95
C LEU A 44 -6.13 -7.85 1.38
N VAL A 45 -5.33 -7.21 2.23
CA VAL A 45 -4.12 -6.52 1.78
C VAL A 45 -3.11 -7.53 1.28
N VAL A 46 -2.91 -8.66 1.96
CA VAL A 46 -1.98 -9.71 1.51
C VAL A 46 -2.45 -10.34 0.20
N SER A 47 -3.75 -10.69 0.07
CA SER A 47 -4.28 -11.23 -1.19
C SER A 47 -4.20 -10.20 -2.32
N GLY A 48 -4.60 -8.96 -2.06
CA GLY A 48 -4.52 -7.87 -3.03
C GLY A 48 -3.09 -7.56 -3.46
N MET A 49 -2.11 -7.70 -2.57
CA MET A 49 -0.68 -7.59 -2.90
C MET A 49 -0.23 -8.71 -3.84
N ILE A 50 -0.67 -9.95 -3.61
CA ILE A 50 -0.36 -11.09 -4.51
C ILE A 50 -0.96 -10.83 -5.89
N ASP A 51 -2.25 -10.52 -5.96
CA ASP A 51 -2.96 -10.22 -7.21
C ASP A 51 -2.31 -9.01 -7.92
N GLY A 52 -2.05 -7.95 -7.18
CA GLY A 52 -1.39 -6.75 -7.70
C GLY A 52 0.01 -7.03 -8.25
N THR A 53 0.76 -7.93 -7.62
CA THR A 53 2.08 -8.36 -8.13
C THR A 53 1.95 -9.16 -9.41
N GLN A 54 0.98 -10.08 -9.48
CA GLN A 54 0.70 -10.83 -10.71
C GLN A 54 0.30 -9.89 -11.85
N ASP A 55 -0.54 -8.90 -11.57
CA ASP A 55 -0.94 -7.87 -12.53
C ASP A 55 0.27 -7.05 -13.01
N LEU A 56 1.20 -6.69 -12.13
CA LEU A 56 2.44 -6.01 -12.52
C LEU A 56 3.31 -6.85 -13.45
N ILE A 57 3.49 -8.14 -13.13
CA ILE A 57 4.25 -9.08 -13.96
C ILE A 57 3.61 -9.20 -15.35
N ASN A 58 2.28 -9.28 -15.40
CA ASN A 58 1.50 -9.33 -16.63
C ASN A 58 1.33 -7.97 -17.32
N ARG A 59 1.92 -6.90 -16.78
CA ARG A 59 1.81 -5.50 -17.26
C ARG A 59 0.37 -4.98 -17.32
N LEU A 60 -0.51 -5.53 -16.48
CA LEU A 60 -1.88 -5.08 -16.31
C LEU A 60 -1.93 -3.87 -15.37
N ARG A 61 -2.60 -2.81 -15.83
CA ARG A 61 -2.92 -1.65 -15.00
C ARG A 61 -4.25 -1.90 -14.31
N SER A 62 -4.20 -2.46 -13.11
CA SER A 62 -5.35 -2.67 -12.25
C SER A 62 -5.24 -1.80 -11.01
N LYS A 63 -6.34 -1.68 -10.27
CA LYS A 63 -6.34 -1.03 -8.96
C LYS A 63 -5.36 -1.74 -8.01
N ASN A 64 -5.31 -3.07 -8.05
CA ASN A 64 -4.42 -3.86 -7.21
C ASN A 64 -2.94 -3.64 -7.57
N SER A 65 -2.60 -3.51 -8.86
CA SER A 65 -1.21 -3.25 -9.29
C SER A 65 -0.72 -1.87 -8.87
N LEU A 66 -1.58 -0.85 -8.96
CA LEU A 66 -1.26 0.50 -8.47
C LEU A 66 -1.10 0.53 -6.95
N SER A 67 -1.96 -0.18 -6.23
CA SER A 67 -1.92 -0.29 -4.77
C SER A 67 -0.66 -1.03 -4.31
N ALA A 68 -0.29 -2.12 -4.98
CA ALA A 68 0.93 -2.87 -4.69
C ALA A 68 2.19 -2.04 -4.93
N ILE A 69 2.29 -1.30 -6.04
CA ILE A 69 3.38 -0.34 -6.27
C ILE A 69 3.48 0.67 -5.14
N ALA A 70 2.35 1.24 -4.72
CA ALA A 70 2.34 2.24 -3.65
C ALA A 70 2.89 1.67 -2.34
N ILE A 71 2.50 0.45 -1.95
CA ILE A 71 3.05 -0.22 -0.77
C ILE A 71 4.56 -0.48 -0.93
N TYR A 72 5.01 -1.00 -2.08
CA TYR A 72 6.44 -1.26 -2.31
C TYR A 72 7.29 0.01 -2.25
N LEU A 73 6.85 1.09 -2.88
CA LEU A 73 7.50 2.40 -2.81
C LEU A 73 7.50 2.96 -1.39
N GLY A 74 6.38 2.81 -0.68
CA GLY A 74 6.25 3.23 0.71
C GLY A 74 7.24 2.50 1.64
N ILE A 75 7.35 1.18 1.52
CA ILE A 75 8.31 0.37 2.27
C ILE A 75 9.75 0.76 1.92
N LEU A 76 10.05 0.97 0.63
CA LEU A 76 11.37 1.41 0.18
C LEU A 76 11.76 2.76 0.80
N LEU A 77 10.86 3.75 0.75
CA LEU A 77 11.08 5.05 1.35
C LEU A 77 11.22 4.96 2.87
N PHE A 78 10.43 4.12 3.52
CA PHE A 78 10.53 3.89 4.95
C PHE A 78 11.91 3.32 5.32
N TYR A 79 12.39 2.30 4.59
CA TYR A 79 13.72 1.72 4.77
C TYR A 79 14.83 2.74 4.56
N ILE A 80 14.76 3.55 3.49
CA ILE A 80 15.72 4.62 3.21
C ILE A 80 15.71 5.65 4.36
N GLY A 81 14.54 6.06 4.83
CA GLY A 81 14.39 7.03 5.92
C GLY A 81 14.99 6.54 7.24
N PHE A 82 14.96 5.24 7.52
CA PHE A 82 15.65 4.67 8.70
C PHE A 82 17.16 4.51 8.50
N SER A 83 17.60 4.30 7.27
CA SER A 83 19.01 4.03 6.93
C SER A 83 19.87 5.30 6.77
N ILE A 84 19.24 6.47 6.53
CA ILE A 84 19.87 7.80 6.51
C ILE A 84 19.83 8.44 7.90
#